data_AF-A0A968ILY2-F1
#
_entry.id   AF-A0A968ILY2-F1
#
_cell.length_a   1.000
_cell.length_b   1.000
_cell.length_c   1.000
_cell.angle_alpha   90.00
_cell.angle_beta   90.00
_cell.angle_gamma   90.00
#
_symmetry.space_group_name_H-M   'P 1'
#
loop_
_entity.id
_entity.type
_entity.pdbx_description
1 polymer ?
#
loop_
_entity_poly.entity_id
_entity_poly.type
_entity_poly.pdbx_seq_one_letter_code
_entity_poly.pdbx_strand_id
1 'polypeptide(L)'
;FSGITSFVTDVNYSEITDFSEMDFVVPGPGALDGIRKCFADRGGLNEPEIIKFMTERQEAEFKRLGLDFQSLWGRPLQLIDCQNLFCEVDKYSRVYHPTVAGISGRTRIKQKYTSVSQPIGYWYPPKWNINQFITSNDAELKAEAVTQDRTCKSKKLKQE
;
A
#
# COMPACT_ATOMS: atom_id res chain seq x y z
N PHE A 1 3.37 -12.85 -19.28
CA PHE A 1 2.74 -11.53 -19.14
C PHE A 1 2.49 -11.09 -17.69
N SER A 2 2.20 -11.97 -16.73
CA SER A 2 1.88 -11.60 -15.33
C SER A 2 2.94 -10.83 -14.51
N GLY A 3 4.21 -10.77 -14.92
CA GLY A 3 5.30 -10.17 -14.13
C GLY A 3 5.93 -8.91 -14.73
N ILE A 4 5.49 -8.49 -15.92
CA ILE A 4 6.15 -7.42 -16.68
C ILE A 4 5.81 -6.05 -16.09
N THR A 5 4.57 -5.82 -15.67
CA THR A 5 4.10 -4.53 -15.13
C THR A 5 4.83 -4.14 -13.84
N SER A 6 5.02 -5.10 -12.92
CA SER A 6 5.77 -4.85 -11.67
C SER A 6 7.22 -4.50 -11.97
N PHE A 7 7.89 -5.27 -12.84
CA PHE A 7 9.29 -5.05 -13.16
C PHE A 7 9.55 -3.69 -13.83
N VAL A 8 8.68 -3.29 -14.76
CA VAL A 8 8.78 -1.99 -15.43
C VAL A 8 8.57 -0.85 -14.43
N THR A 9 7.65 -1.00 -13.47
CA THR A 9 7.48 -0.03 -12.38
C THR A 9 8.72 0.03 -11.48
N ASP A 10 9.31 -1.13 -11.15
CA ASP A 10 10.52 -1.18 -10.31
C ASP A 10 11.70 -0.47 -11.00
N VAL A 11 11.85 -0.62 -12.31
CA VAL A 11 12.84 0.14 -13.10
C VAL A 11 12.51 1.64 -13.06
N ASN A 12 11.22 2.00 -13.11
CA ASN A 12 10.78 3.39 -13.05
C ASN A 12 11.07 4.07 -11.71
N TYR A 13 11.28 3.31 -10.63
CA TYR A 13 11.73 3.89 -9.37
C TYR A 13 13.18 4.38 -9.41
N SER A 14 13.95 3.99 -10.43
CA SER A 14 15.25 4.57 -10.72
C SER A 14 15.13 5.84 -11.57
N GLU A 15 16.26 6.53 -11.75
CA GLU A 15 16.38 7.71 -12.62
C GLU A 15 16.55 7.34 -14.10
N ILE A 16 16.53 6.05 -14.44
CA ILE A 16 16.78 5.56 -15.81
C ILE A 16 15.58 5.82 -16.73
N THR A 17 14.36 5.82 -16.18
CA THR A 17 13.12 6.07 -16.92
C THR A 17 12.22 7.05 -16.18
N ASP A 18 11.46 7.83 -16.94
CA ASP A 18 10.61 8.90 -16.40
C ASP A 18 9.19 8.86 -17.00
N PHE A 19 8.54 7.70 -16.91
CA PHE A 19 7.13 7.60 -17.29
C PHE A 19 6.23 7.76 -16.06
N SER A 20 4.99 8.23 -16.27
CA SER A 20 4.07 8.43 -15.15
C SER A 20 3.52 7.11 -14.64
N GLU A 21 3.43 6.98 -13.31
CA GLU A 21 2.76 5.85 -12.66
C GLU A 21 1.23 5.84 -12.89
N MET A 22 0.72 6.87 -13.58
CA MET A 22 -0.67 7.00 -14.02
C MET A 22 -0.89 6.65 -15.50
N ASP A 23 0.17 6.33 -16.27
CA ASP A 23 0.02 6.19 -17.73
C ASP A 23 -0.50 4.82 -18.15
N PHE A 24 -0.13 3.74 -17.46
CA PHE A 24 -0.54 2.41 -17.87
C PHE A 24 -0.44 1.36 -16.77
N VAL A 25 -1.49 0.56 -16.63
CA VAL A 25 -1.53 -0.58 -15.71
C VAL A 25 -2.18 -1.78 -16.38
N VAL A 26 -1.45 -2.89 -16.46
CA VAL A 26 -2.01 -4.17 -16.93
C VAL A 26 -2.12 -5.09 -15.72
N PRO A 27 -3.35 -5.34 -15.23
CA PRO A 27 -3.55 -6.13 -14.04
C PRO A 27 -3.05 -7.56 -14.25
N GLY A 28 -2.18 -8.00 -13.36
CA GLY A 28 -1.79 -9.41 -13.27
C GLY A 28 -2.91 -10.28 -12.66
N PRO A 29 -2.78 -11.61 -12.68
CA PRO A 29 -3.76 -12.55 -12.14
C PRO A 29 -4.12 -12.32 -10.67
N GLY A 30 -3.21 -11.78 -9.86
CA GLY A 30 -3.51 -11.43 -8.47
C GLY A 30 -4.52 -10.27 -8.37
N ALA A 31 -4.31 -9.21 -9.16
CA ALA A 31 -5.23 -8.08 -9.22
C ALA A 31 -6.57 -8.49 -9.84
N LEU A 32 -6.56 -9.31 -10.90
CA LEU A 32 -7.78 -9.84 -11.52
C LEU A 32 -8.61 -10.66 -10.51
N ASP A 33 -7.98 -11.53 -9.73
CA ASP A 33 -8.66 -12.29 -8.68
C ASP A 33 -9.20 -11.36 -7.58
N GLY A 34 -8.42 -10.35 -7.19
CA GLY A 34 -8.82 -9.36 -6.19
C GLY A 34 -10.07 -8.59 -6.61
N ILE A 35 -10.07 -8.06 -7.83
CA ILE A 35 -11.21 -7.35 -8.43
C ILE A 35 -12.46 -8.26 -8.42
N ARG A 36 -12.32 -9.51 -8.88
CA ARG A 36 -13.43 -10.47 -8.89
C ARG A 36 -14.00 -10.75 -7.50
N LYS A 37 -13.16 -10.72 -6.46
CA LYS A 37 -13.58 -10.92 -5.07
C LYS A 37 -14.22 -9.67 -4.46
N CYS A 38 -13.81 -8.48 -4.88
CA CYS A 38 -14.34 -7.21 -4.40
C CYS A 38 -15.71 -6.87 -4.99
N PHE A 39 -15.96 -7.21 -6.26
CA PHE A 39 -17.12 -6.73 -7.01
C PHE A 39 -18.00 -7.88 -7.48
N ALA A 40 -19.25 -7.91 -7.01
CA ALA A 40 -20.27 -8.82 -7.53
C ALA A 40 -20.73 -8.43 -8.95
N ASP A 41 -20.83 -7.13 -9.20
CA ASP A 41 -21.07 -6.52 -10.51
C ASP A 41 -20.08 -5.36 -10.70
N ARG A 42 -19.56 -5.27 -11.92
CA ARG A 42 -18.57 -4.27 -12.36
C ARG A 42 -19.20 -3.09 -13.08
N GLY A 43 -20.52 -3.12 -13.31
CA GLY A 43 -21.22 -2.04 -13.99
C GLY A 43 -20.75 -1.82 -15.43
N GLY A 44 -20.28 -2.88 -16.09
CA GLY A 44 -19.76 -2.84 -17.46
C GLY A 44 -18.28 -2.45 -17.59
N LEU A 45 -17.59 -2.11 -16.50
CA LEU A 45 -16.17 -1.76 -16.53
C LEU A 45 -15.27 -3.00 -16.66
N ASN A 46 -14.20 -2.87 -17.44
CA ASN A 46 -13.11 -3.85 -17.49
C ASN A 46 -12.13 -3.66 -16.31
N GLU A 47 -11.19 -4.59 -16.14
CA GLU A 47 -10.32 -4.61 -14.96
C GLU A 47 -9.36 -3.40 -14.85
N PRO A 48 -8.68 -2.94 -15.92
CA PRO A 48 -7.97 -1.66 -15.91
C PRO A 48 -8.86 -0.45 -15.56
N GLU A 49 -10.08 -0.41 -16.10
CA GLU A 49 -11.04 0.67 -15.82
C GLU A 49 -11.47 0.69 -14.36
N ILE A 50 -11.64 -0.47 -13.72
CA ILE A 50 -11.92 -0.56 -12.29
C ILE A 50 -10.77 0.00 -11.46
N ILE A 51 -9.53 -0.31 -11.82
CA ILE A 51 -8.35 0.23 -11.13
C ILE A 51 -8.34 1.74 -11.26
N LYS A 52 -8.53 2.26 -12.47
CA LYS A 52 -8.62 3.71 -12.72
C LYS A 52 -9.76 4.36 -11.93
N PHE A 53 -10.95 3.76 -11.95
CA PHE A 53 -12.11 4.21 -11.20
C PHE A 53 -11.83 4.29 -9.69
N MET A 54 -11.14 3.28 -9.14
CA MET A 54 -10.73 3.27 -7.73
C MET A 54 -9.74 4.39 -7.43
N THR A 55 -8.75 4.61 -8.30
CA THR A 55 -7.78 5.71 -8.16
C THR A 55 -8.46 7.08 -8.20
N GLU A 56 -9.40 7.30 -9.11
CA GLU A 56 -10.10 8.58 -9.26
C GLU A 56 -11.04 8.89 -8.08
N ARG A 57 -11.60 7.85 -7.44
CA ARG A 57 -12.57 8.02 -6.34
C ARG A 57 -11.99 7.86 -4.95
N GLN A 58 -10.71 7.51 -4.81
CA GLN A 58 -10.09 7.14 -3.54
C GLN A 58 -10.43 8.11 -2.39
N GLU A 59 -10.29 9.43 -2.61
CA GLU A 59 -10.53 10.44 -1.58
C GLU A 59 -12.01 10.53 -1.18
N ALA A 60 -12.90 10.48 -2.18
CA ALA A 60 -14.33 10.49 -1.95
C ALA A 60 -14.78 9.25 -1.18
N GLU A 61 -14.21 8.08 -1.49
CA GLU A 61 -14.51 6.83 -0.81
C GLU A 61 -13.92 6.79 0.60
N PHE A 62 -12.70 7.30 0.83
CA PHE A 62 -12.13 7.47 2.17
C PHE A 62 -13.04 8.33 3.04
N LYS A 63 -13.48 9.49 2.52
CA LYS A 63 -14.41 10.37 3.22
C LYS A 63 -15.76 9.70 3.48
N ARG A 64 -16.33 9.02 2.48
CA ARG A 64 -17.62 8.31 2.61
C ARG A 64 -17.57 7.21 3.66
N LEU A 65 -16.44 6.51 3.77
CA LEU A 65 -16.22 5.43 4.72
C LEU A 65 -15.72 5.92 6.10
N GLY A 66 -15.44 7.22 6.25
CA GLY A 66 -14.89 7.78 7.49
C GLY A 66 -13.47 7.30 7.78
N LEU A 67 -12.69 6.99 6.72
CA LEU A 67 -11.30 6.54 6.84
C LEU A 67 -10.36 7.74 6.85
N ASP A 68 -9.53 7.82 7.89
CA ASP A 68 -8.42 8.76 7.97
C ASP A 68 -7.19 8.15 7.28
N PHE A 69 -7.14 8.26 5.95
CA PHE A 69 -6.08 7.64 5.14
C PHE A 69 -4.76 8.40 5.29
N GLN A 70 -3.76 7.72 5.84
CA GLN A 70 -2.40 8.23 5.98
C GLN A 70 -1.63 8.09 4.67
N SER A 71 -1.58 9.18 3.90
CA SER A 71 -0.81 9.25 2.65
C SER A 71 0.69 9.38 2.88
N LEU A 72 1.50 9.20 1.82
CA LEU A 72 2.93 9.50 1.85
C LEU A 72 3.14 11.00 1.65
N TRP A 73 2.92 11.79 2.71
CA TRP A 73 3.05 13.26 2.72
C TRP A 73 2.26 13.96 1.61
N GLY A 74 0.98 13.58 1.47
CA GLY A 74 0.07 14.18 0.48
C GLY A 74 0.11 13.52 -0.90
N ARG A 75 0.96 12.50 -1.11
CA ARG A 75 0.96 11.72 -2.34
C ARG A 75 -0.29 10.82 -2.40
N PRO A 76 -1.20 10.99 -3.36
CA PRO A 76 -2.35 10.11 -3.54
C PRO A 76 -1.91 8.74 -4.08
N LEU A 77 -2.75 7.73 -3.91
CA LEU A 77 -2.53 6.42 -4.54
C LEU A 77 -2.48 6.58 -6.05
N GLN A 78 -1.51 5.95 -6.70
CA GLN A 78 -1.41 5.86 -8.16
C GLN A 78 -2.11 4.60 -8.67
N LEU A 79 -2.21 4.46 -10.00
CA LEU A 79 -2.80 3.26 -10.62
C LEU A 79 -2.12 1.97 -10.14
N ILE A 80 -0.79 1.98 -10.04
CA ILE A 80 -0.03 0.81 -9.59
C ILE A 80 -0.32 0.46 -8.13
N ASP A 81 -0.50 1.47 -7.27
CA ASP A 81 -0.86 1.27 -5.88
C ASP A 81 -2.24 0.63 -5.77
N CYS A 82 -3.22 1.13 -6.53
CA CYS A 82 -4.56 0.55 -6.59
C CYS A 82 -4.57 -0.87 -7.18
N GLN A 83 -3.72 -1.19 -8.15
CA GLN A 83 -3.54 -2.57 -8.62
C GLN A 83 -3.01 -3.47 -7.48
N ASN A 84 -2.03 -2.98 -6.73
CA ASN A 84 -1.44 -3.72 -5.60
C ASN A 84 -2.47 -3.98 -4.50
N LEU A 85 -3.36 -3.02 -4.21
CA LEU A 85 -4.47 -3.23 -3.30
C LEU A 85 -5.31 -4.47 -3.69
N PHE A 86 -5.64 -4.64 -4.98
CA PHE A 86 -6.39 -5.82 -5.41
C PHE A 86 -5.57 -7.12 -5.29
N CYS A 87 -4.28 -7.10 -5.62
CA CYS A 87 -3.39 -8.24 -5.37
C CYS A 87 -3.40 -8.65 -3.89
N GLU A 88 -3.43 -7.66 -2.99
CA GLU A 88 -3.37 -7.84 -1.55
C GLU A 88 -4.69 -8.38 -1.03
N VAL A 89 -5.81 -7.85 -1.52
CA VAL A 89 -7.15 -8.39 -1.23
C VAL A 89 -7.24 -9.86 -1.63
N ASP A 90 -6.78 -10.24 -2.82
CA ASP A 90 -6.75 -11.66 -3.21
C ASP A 90 -5.86 -12.47 -2.25
N LYS A 91 -4.67 -11.98 -1.92
CA LYS A 91 -3.72 -12.65 -1.02
C LYS A 91 -4.33 -12.94 0.35
N TYR A 92 -4.96 -11.95 1.00
CA TYR A 92 -5.52 -12.09 2.34
C TYR A 92 -6.85 -12.85 2.35
N SER A 93 -7.72 -12.61 1.36
CA SER A 93 -9.02 -13.29 1.25
C SER A 93 -8.89 -14.80 1.09
N ARG A 94 -7.77 -15.34 0.57
CA ARG A 94 -7.53 -16.79 0.53
C ARG A 94 -7.62 -17.46 1.91
N VAL A 95 -7.26 -16.74 2.97
CA VAL A 95 -7.27 -17.25 4.34
C VAL A 95 -8.56 -16.86 5.06
N TYR A 96 -8.98 -15.61 4.95
CA TYR A 96 -10.14 -15.08 5.68
C TYR A 96 -11.49 -15.40 5.01
N HIS A 97 -11.51 -15.57 3.69
CA HIS A 97 -12.70 -15.84 2.89
C HIS A 97 -12.44 -16.96 1.86
N PRO A 98 -12.09 -18.18 2.31
CA PRO A 98 -11.68 -19.27 1.41
C PRO A 98 -12.80 -19.76 0.49
N THR A 99 -14.05 -19.45 0.82
CA THR A 99 -15.24 -19.80 0.01
C THR A 99 -15.43 -18.89 -1.20
N VAL A 100 -14.80 -17.71 -1.22
CA VAL A 100 -14.86 -16.79 -2.36
C VAL A 100 -13.71 -17.14 -3.31
N ALA A 101 -14.03 -17.85 -4.38
CA ALA A 101 -13.03 -18.32 -5.34
C ALA A 101 -12.57 -17.19 -6.28
N GLY A 102 -11.25 -17.08 -6.46
CA GLY A 102 -10.65 -16.31 -7.55
C GLY A 102 -10.62 -17.09 -8.87
N ILE A 103 -10.14 -16.47 -9.94
CA ILE A 103 -9.93 -17.07 -11.26
C ILE A 103 -8.78 -18.09 -11.18
N SER A 104 -7.71 -17.80 -10.43
CA SER A 104 -6.50 -18.63 -10.42
C SER A 104 -6.55 -19.87 -9.52
N GLY A 105 -7.61 -20.04 -8.71
CA GLY A 105 -7.78 -21.18 -7.81
C GLY A 105 -6.74 -21.27 -6.67
N ARG A 106 -5.97 -20.21 -6.43
CA ARG A 106 -4.95 -20.19 -5.36
C ARG A 106 -5.62 -20.11 -3.99
N THR A 107 -5.16 -20.96 -3.07
CA THR A 107 -5.75 -21.08 -1.71
C THR A 107 -4.76 -20.86 -0.57
N ARG A 108 -3.46 -20.71 -0.88
CA ARG A 108 -2.40 -20.57 0.14
C ARG A 108 -1.59 -19.30 -0.04
N ILE A 109 -1.11 -18.75 1.08
CA ILE A 109 -0.08 -17.71 1.12
C ILE A 109 1.27 -18.43 1.22
N LYS A 110 2.15 -18.22 0.22
CA LYS A 110 3.43 -18.94 0.11
C LYS A 110 4.51 -18.39 1.04
N GLN A 111 4.58 -17.07 1.19
CA GLN A 111 5.62 -16.39 1.97
C GLN A 111 5.09 -16.11 3.38
N LYS A 112 5.80 -16.60 4.39
CA LYS A 112 5.57 -16.23 5.79
C LYS A 112 6.51 -15.07 6.13
N TYR A 113 5.98 -14.05 6.79
CA TYR A 113 6.78 -12.94 7.30
C TYR A 113 7.62 -13.41 8.49
N THR A 114 8.89 -13.00 8.51
CA THR A 114 9.80 -13.17 9.64
C THR A 114 10.23 -11.78 10.09
N SER A 115 10.00 -11.45 11.36
CA SER A 115 10.36 -10.14 11.90
C SER A 115 11.87 -9.94 11.90
N VAL A 116 12.33 -8.83 11.33
CA VAL A 116 13.73 -8.38 11.41
C VAL A 116 13.77 -7.23 12.41
N SER A 117 14.63 -7.32 13.42
CA SER A 117 14.74 -6.33 14.50
C SER A 117 15.59 -5.11 14.14
N GLN A 118 16.30 -5.16 13.01
CA GLN A 118 17.14 -4.06 12.56
C GLN A 118 16.27 -2.92 12.00
N PRO A 119 16.51 -1.66 12.39
CA PRO A 119 15.84 -0.52 11.78
C PRO A 119 16.09 -0.47 10.27
N ILE A 120 15.03 -0.29 9.50
CA ILE A 120 15.12 -0.14 8.04
C ILE A 120 15.34 1.35 7.75
N GLY A 121 16.42 1.67 7.05
CA GLY A 121 16.60 3.00 6.47
C GLY A 121 15.66 3.16 5.28
N TYR A 122 14.60 3.96 5.44
CA TYR A 122 13.66 4.20 4.36
C TYR A 122 14.29 5.07 3.27
N TRP A 123 14.02 4.71 2.02
CA TRP A 123 14.39 5.49 0.86
C TRP A 123 13.35 5.24 -0.23
N TYR A 124 12.77 6.33 -0.73
CA TYR A 124 11.76 6.33 -1.78
C TYR A 124 12.37 6.76 -3.12
N PRO A 125 11.70 6.45 -4.24
CA PRO A 125 12.11 6.94 -5.55
C PRO A 125 12.41 8.46 -5.54
N PRO A 126 13.57 8.92 -6.03
CA PRO A 126 13.98 10.33 -5.92
C PRO A 126 12.97 11.29 -6.53
N LYS A 127 12.38 10.89 -7.67
CA LYS A 127 11.37 11.65 -8.40
C LYS A 127 10.06 11.89 -7.65
N TRP A 128 9.80 11.15 -6.57
CA TRP A 128 8.66 11.44 -5.70
C TRP A 128 8.89 12.68 -4.85
N ASN A 129 10.14 13.13 -4.68
CA ASN A 129 10.51 14.31 -3.89
C ASN A 129 10.01 14.28 -2.43
N ILE A 130 9.83 13.08 -1.85
CA ILE A 130 9.36 12.90 -0.46
C ILE A 130 10.46 12.47 0.52
N ASN A 131 11.66 12.14 0.03
CA ASN A 131 12.76 11.66 0.89
C ASN A 131 13.16 12.67 1.97
N GLN A 132 12.95 13.96 1.73
CA GLN A 132 13.19 15.05 2.68
C GLN A 132 12.30 14.98 3.94
N PHE A 133 11.14 14.33 3.86
CA PHE A 133 10.22 14.23 4.99
C PHE A 133 10.49 13.02 5.90
N ILE A 134 11.32 12.06 5.45
CA ILE A 134 11.71 10.89 6.24
C ILE A 134 12.45 11.33 7.51
N THR A 135 13.40 12.26 7.37
CA THR A 135 14.25 12.73 8.47
C THR A 135 13.47 13.59 9.48
N SER A 136 12.48 14.35 9.02
CA SER A 136 11.59 15.14 9.88
C SER A 136 10.75 14.23 10.78
N ASN A 137 10.23 13.12 10.24
CA ASN A 137 9.40 12.18 10.98
C ASN A 137 10.23 11.34 11.97
N ASP A 138 11.47 10.97 11.62
CA ASP A 138 12.39 10.31 12.55
C ASP A 138 12.76 11.20 13.75
N ALA A 139 12.82 12.51 13.55
CA ALA A 139 13.06 13.47 14.63
C ALA A 139 11.83 13.63 15.54
N GLU A 140 10.62 13.70 14.97
CA GLU A 140 9.36 13.76 15.73
C GLU A 140 9.09 12.46 16.50
N LEU A 141 9.23 11.29 15.88
CA LEU A 141 9.08 9.99 16.55
C LEU A 141 10.09 9.81 17.69
N LYS A 142 11.34 10.30 17.52
CA LYS A 142 12.33 10.31 18.60
C LYS A 142 11.96 11.32 19.71
N ALA A 143 11.41 12.48 19.37
CA ALA A 143 10.98 13.48 20.35
C ALA A 143 9.77 12.99 21.18
N GLU A 144 8.81 12.31 20.55
CA GLU A 144 7.65 11.70 21.21
C GLU A 144 8.06 10.53 22.13
N ALA A 145 8.97 9.66 21.66
CA ALA A 145 9.51 8.57 22.47
C ALA A 145 10.29 9.07 23.71
N VAL A 146 11.06 10.17 23.58
CA VAL A 146 11.76 10.82 24.70
C VAL A 146 10.78 11.46 25.69
N THR A 147 9.68 12.00 25.19
CA THR A 147 8.64 12.64 26.04
C THR A 147 7.88 11.58 26.85
N GLN A 148 7.56 10.44 26.24
CA GLN A 148 6.91 9.32 26.94
C GLN A 148 7.80 8.69 28.03
N ASP A 149 9.11 8.50 27.78
CA ASP A 149 10.06 7.99 28.79
C ASP A 149 10.21 8.94 30.00
N ARG A 150 10.17 10.26 29.77
CA ARG A 150 10.20 11.27 30.85
C ARG A 150 8.93 11.28 31.70
N THR A 151 7.74 11.15 31.09
CA THR A 151 6.48 11.03 31.84
C THR A 151 6.35 9.72 32.63
N CYS A 152 6.96 8.62 32.14
CA CYS A 152 6.98 7.34 32.85
C CYS A 152 7.94 7.37 34.05
N LYS A 153 9.13 7.95 33.90
CA LYS A 153 10.09 8.13 35.00
C LYS A 153 9.59 9.08 36.10
N SER A 154 8.88 10.15 35.74
CA SER A 154 8.34 11.10 36.71
C SER A 154 7.21 10.52 37.59
N LYS A 155 6.46 9.52 37.10
CA LYS A 155 5.49 8.77 37.91
C LYS A 155 6.14 7.78 38.88
N LYS A 156 7.37 7.32 38.60
CA LYS A 156 8.11 6.37 39.44
C LYS A 156 8.86 7.02 40.61
N LEU A 157 9.14 8.33 40.54
CA LEU A 157 9.77 9.10 41.64
C LEU A 157 8.79 9.71 42.66
N LYS A 158 7.47 9.49 42.53
CA LYS A 158 6.45 9.96 43.49
C LYS A 158 5.82 8.84 44.31
N GLN A 159 6.44 7.66 44.36
CA GLN A 159 5.97 6.50 45.14
C GLN A 159 7.03 5.90 46.08
N GLU A 160 8.10 6.65 46.40
CA GLU A 160 8.99 6.35 47.53
C GLU A 160 9.04 7.53 48.49
#